data_AF-A0A932DH85-F1
#
_entry.id   AF-A0A932DH85-F1
#
_cell.length_a   1.000
_cell.length_b   1.000
_cell.length_c   1.000
_cell.angle_alpha   90.00
_cell.angle_beta   90.00
_cell.angle_gamma   90.00
#
_symmetry.space_group_name_H-M   'P 1'
#
loop_
_entity.id
_entity.type
_entity.pdbx_description
1 polymer ?
#
loop_
_entity_poly.entity_id
_entity_poly.type
_entity_poly.pdbx_seq_one_letter_code
_entity_poly.pdbx_strand_id
1 'polypeptide(L)' 'AEQEVKIVVVDERGVRTLFRKILAPGDRVDERVRSRGFTIIQVFIQNRLIQEIRP' A
#
# COMPACT_ATOMS: atom_id res chain seq x y z
N ALA A 1 -4.85 19.09 -3.45
CA ALA A 1 -3.47 19.00 -3.98
C ALA A 1 -3.16 17.52 -4.21
N GLU A 2 -2.33 17.21 -5.18
CA GLU A 2 -1.88 15.82 -5.40
C GLU A 2 -1.09 15.30 -4.20
N GLN A 3 -1.15 13.99 -3.97
CA GLN A 3 -0.51 13.36 -2.83
C GLN A 3 0.21 12.08 -3.25
N GLU A 4 1.37 11.83 -2.65
CA GLU A 4 2.04 10.54 -2.79
C GLU A 4 1.24 9.46 -2.06
N VAL A 5 0.82 8.44 -2.80
CA VAL A 5 0.18 7.23 -2.29
C VAL A 5 1.15 6.07 -2.43
N LYS A 6 1.32 5.28 -1.36
CA LYS A 6 2.22 4.14 -1.31
C LYS A 6 1.52 2.94 -0.68
N ILE A 7 1.59 1.78 -1.32
CA ILE A 7 1.10 0.50 -0.77
C ILE A 7 2.31 -0.38 -0.49
N VAL A 8 2.49 -0.75 0.77
CA VAL A 8 3.53 -1.65 1.26
C VAL A 8 2.89 -2.96 1.69
N VAL A 9 3.53 -4.07 1.39
CA VAL A 9 3.14 -5.41 1.84
C VAL A 9 4.26 -5.99 2.66
N VAL A 10 3.92 -6.49 3.85
CA VAL A 10 4.78 -7.27 4.71
C VAL A 10 4.25 -8.69 4.76
N ASP A 11 5.08 -9.63 4.33
CA ASP A 11 4.79 -11.05 4.36
C ASP A 11 6.05 -11.86 4.73
N GLU A 12 6.00 -13.19 4.60
CA GLU A 12 7.16 -14.06 4.87
C GLU A 12 8.40 -13.74 4.01
N ARG A 13 8.25 -13.05 2.88
CA ARG A 13 9.36 -12.61 2.02
C ARG A 13 9.94 -11.26 2.45
N GLY A 14 9.39 -10.64 3.50
CA GLY A 14 9.79 -9.35 4.02
C GLY A 14 8.90 -8.20 3.54
N VAL A 15 9.48 -6.99 3.53
CA VAL A 15 8.77 -5.74 3.22
C VAL A 15 8.95 -5.39 1.74
N ARG A 16 7.85 -5.16 1.02
CA ARG A 16 7.85 -4.78 -0.41
C ARG A 16 6.92 -3.61 -0.68
N THR A 17 7.35 -2.63 -1.45
CA THR A 17 6.46 -1.58 -1.97
C THR A 17 5.86 -2.08 -3.29
N LEU A 18 4.55 -2.30 -3.32
CA LEU A 18 3.85 -2.74 -4.54
C LEU A 18 3.38 -1.56 -5.38
N PHE A 19 3.07 -0.43 -4.74
CA PHE A 19 2.59 0.76 -5.42
C PHE A 19 3.24 2.00 -4.81
N ARG A 20 3.63 2.95 -5.66
CA ARG A 20 4.09 4.29 -5.26
C ARG A 20 3.87 5.27 -6.40
N LYS A 21 2.87 6.16 -6.27
CA LYS A 21 2.58 7.21 -7.27
C LYS A 21 2.03 8.47 -6.60
N ILE A 22 2.17 9.60 -7.28
CA ILE A 22 1.46 10.83 -6.97
C ILE A 22 0.08 10.75 -7.63
N LEU A 23 -0.99 10.97 -6.86
CA LEU A 23 -2.38 10.86 -7.32
C LEU A 23 -3.19 12.10 -6.95
N ALA A 24 -4.22 12.39 -7.74
CA ALA A 24 -5.21 13.40 -7.45
C ALA A 24 -6.30 12.85 -6.50
N PRO A 25 -6.96 13.71 -5.70
CA PRO A 25 -8.12 13.30 -4.92
C PRO A 25 -9.22 12.69 -5.81
N GLY A 26 -9.72 11.53 -5.43
CA GLY A 26 -10.75 10.79 -6.19
C GLY A 26 -10.21 9.69 -7.10
N ASP A 27 -8.89 9.65 -7.35
CA ASP A 27 -8.26 8.56 -8.10
C ASP A 27 -8.45 7.21 -7.39
N ARG A 28 -8.71 6.16 -8.17
CA ARG A 28 -8.85 4.79 -7.68
C ARG A 28 -7.54 4.02 -7.88
N VAL A 29 -7.11 3.33 -6.83
CA VAL A 29 -6.00 2.37 -6.88
C VAL A 29 -6.55 0.96 -6.74
N ASP A 30 -6.20 0.08 -7.69
CA ASP A 30 -6.55 -1.34 -7.69
C ASP A 30 -5.26 -2.15 -7.90
N GLU A 31 -4.81 -2.84 -6.85
CA GLU A 31 -3.56 -3.58 -6.85
C GLU A 31 -3.77 -5.02 -6.37
N ARG A 32 -3.25 -5.97 -7.15
CA ARG A 32 -3.31 -7.40 -6.78
C ARG A 32 -2.10 -7.79 -5.95
N VAL A 33 -2.32 -8.05 -4.68
CA VAL A 33 -1.28 -8.51 -3.76
C VAL A 33 -1.10 -10.03 -3.87
N ARG A 34 0.12 -10.46 -4.18
CA ARG A 34 0.56 -11.86 -4.00
C ARG A 34 1.46 -11.94 -2.79
N SER A 35 1.01 -12.60 -1.74
CA SER A 35 1.73 -12.81 -0.49
C SER A 35 1.82 -14.29 -0.12
N ARG A 36 2.65 -14.60 0.87
CA ARG A 36 2.79 -15.96 1.43
C ARG A 36 2.81 -15.87 2.96
N GLY A 37 2.05 -16.75 3.61
CA GLY A 37 1.92 -16.77 5.06
C GLY A 37 1.18 -15.56 5.60
N PHE A 38 1.68 -15.00 6.70
CA PHE A 38 1.10 -13.77 7.25
C PHE A 38 1.16 -12.65 6.20
N THR A 39 0.12 -11.83 6.17
CA THR A 39 0.03 -10.72 5.21
C THR A 39 -0.43 -9.47 5.94
N ILE A 40 0.36 -8.41 5.84
CA ILE A 40 -0.01 -7.08 6.31
C ILE A 40 0.13 -6.13 5.12
N ILE A 41 -0.97 -5.49 4.74
CA ILE A 41 -0.98 -4.47 3.68
C ILE A 41 -1.10 -3.12 4.36
N GLN A 42 -0.16 -2.22 4.09
CA GLN A 42 -0.10 -0.88 4.66
C GLN A 42 -0.24 0.16 3.55
N VAL A 43 -1.25 1.02 3.68
CA VAL A 43 -1.53 2.11 2.75
C VAL A 43 -1.11 3.42 3.38
N PHE A 44 -0.25 4.15 2.68
CA PHE A 44 0.27 5.43 3.09
C PHE A 44 -0.19 6.54 2.15
N ILE A 45 -0.50 7.70 2.72
CA ILE A 45 -0.67 8.97 1.98
C ILE A 45 0.29 9.98 2.60
N GLN A 46 1.16 10.59 1.78
CA GLN A 46 2.24 11.49 2.24
C GLN A 46 3.06 10.89 3.39
N ASN A 47 3.49 9.63 3.24
CA ASN A 47 4.21 8.85 4.25
C ASN A 47 3.49 8.64 5.60
N ARG A 48 2.25 9.10 5.76
CA ARG A 48 1.41 8.77 6.92
C ARG A 48 0.69 7.46 6.66
N LEU A 49 0.79 6.51 7.59
CA LEU A 49 -0.01 5.28 7.56
C LEU A 49 -1.49 5.66 7.73
N ILE A 50 -2.30 5.33 6.72
CA ILE A 50 -3.74 5.62 6.71
C ILE A 50 -4.53 4.36 7.04
N GLN A 51 -4.09 3.24 6.51
CA GLN A 51 -4.78 1.97 6.68
C GLN A 51 -3.79 0.82 6.76
N GLU A 52 -4.10 -0.11 7.65
CA GLU A 52 -3.48 -1.42 7.70
C GLU A 52 -4.58 -2.48 7.51
N ILE A 53 -4.32 -3.47 6.65
CA ILE A 53 -5.24 -4.57 6.35
C ILE A 53 -4.52 -5.89 6.65
N ARG A 54 -5.22 -6.78 7.37
CA ARG A 54 -4.78 -8.13 7.70
C ARG A 54 -5.87 -9.11 7.19
N PRO A 55 -5.64 -9.76 6.04
CA PRO A 55 -6.58 -10.73 5.47
C PRO A 55 -6.75 -11.99 6.32
#